data_AF-A0AAV2QZ38-F1
#
_entry.id   AF-A0AAV2QZ38-F1
#
_cell.length_a   1.000
_cell.length_b   1.000
_cell.length_c   1.000
_cell.angle_alpha   90.00
_cell.angle_beta   90.00
_cell.angle_gamma   90.00
#
_symmetry.space_group_name_H-M   'P 1'
#
loop_
_entity.id
_entity.type
_entity.pdbx_description
1 polymer ?
#
loop_
_entity_poly.entity_id
_entity_poly.type
_entity_poly.pdbx_seq_one_letter_code
_entity_poly.pdbx_strand_id
1 'polypeptide(L)'
;MSNVNADELAKYDDYLPQIIQHLQSFPNETVDFNEPHLRRSLANIYPLFLFIYILLIICGTAGNICMIGHIVRGRLFQDPTCAFLMNIGVCNLLICLLVAPISLAILLIQNWIFGSFLCYFVPMLQ
;
A
#
# COMPACT_ATOMS: atom_id res chain seq x y z
N MET A 1 -4.39 21.97 59.70
CA MET A 1 -4.63 22.20 58.26
C MET A 1 -3.61 21.46 57.36
N SER A 2 -2.91 20.43 57.87
CA SER A 2 -1.84 19.71 57.13
C SER A 2 -2.16 18.24 56.83
N ASN A 3 -3.32 17.73 57.27
CA ASN A 3 -3.65 16.29 57.18
C ASN A 3 -4.26 15.94 55.83
N VAL A 4 -4.99 16.87 55.20
CA VAL A 4 -5.65 16.67 53.90
C VAL A 4 -4.67 16.20 52.82
N ASN A 5 -3.45 16.74 52.80
CA ASN A 5 -2.41 16.35 51.84
C ASN A 5 -1.83 14.95 52.08
N ALA A 6 -1.72 14.51 53.35
CA ALA A 6 -1.19 13.19 53.69
C ALA A 6 -2.24 12.10 53.46
N ASP A 7 -3.50 12.41 53.75
CA ASP A 7 -4.65 11.54 53.54
C ASP A 7 -4.88 11.31 52.03
N GLU A 8 -4.73 12.36 51.20
CA GLU A 8 -4.76 12.23 49.73
C GLU A 8 -3.55 11.48 49.19
N LEU A 9 -2.34 11.71 49.70
CA LEU A 9 -1.13 11.01 49.25
C LEU A 9 -1.22 9.50 49.54
N ALA A 10 -1.69 9.13 50.73
CA ALA A 10 -1.93 7.73 51.11
C ALA A 10 -2.99 7.06 50.22
N LYS A 11 -3.99 7.84 49.79
CA LYS A 11 -5.00 7.39 48.84
C LYS A 11 -4.39 7.09 47.47
N TYR A 12 -3.53 7.95 46.94
CA TYR A 12 -2.85 7.72 45.65
C TYR A 12 -1.90 6.51 45.68
N ASP A 13 -1.14 6.33 46.77
CA ASP A 13 -0.22 5.20 46.92
C ASP A 13 -0.94 3.85 46.91
N ASP A 14 -2.18 3.79 47.37
CA ASP A 14 -3.01 2.57 47.35
C ASP A 14 -3.58 2.25 45.95
N TYR A 15 -3.94 3.29 45.17
CA TYR A 15 -4.49 3.13 43.81
C TYR A 15 -3.43 2.94 42.72
N LEU A 16 -2.25 3.55 42.87
CA LEU A 16 -1.15 3.48 41.91
C LEU A 16 -0.78 2.04 41.48
N PRO A 17 -0.56 1.07 42.39
CA PRO A 17 -0.20 -0.29 41.99
C PRO A 17 -1.31 -0.98 41.22
N GLN A 18 -2.59 -0.71 41.56
CA GLN A 18 -3.74 -1.29 40.87
C GLN A 18 -3.86 -0.76 39.44
N ILE A 19 -3.66 0.56 39.26
CA ILE A 19 -3.67 1.20 37.94
C ILE A 19 -2.50 0.69 37.10
N ILE A 20 -1.28 0.62 37.67
CA ILE A 20 -0.10 0.11 36.96
C ILE A 20 -0.30 -1.35 36.56
N GLN A 21 -0.80 -2.20 37.45
CA GLN A 21 -1.09 -3.59 37.14
C GLN A 21 -2.17 -3.72 36.05
N HIS A 22 -3.21 -2.88 36.10
CA HIS A 22 -4.24 -2.85 35.06
C HIS A 22 -3.66 -2.38 33.72
N LEU A 23 -2.83 -1.34 33.71
CA LEU A 23 -2.14 -0.84 32.52
C LEU A 23 -1.15 -1.86 31.95
N GLN A 24 -0.39 -2.55 32.80
CA GLN A 24 0.53 -3.62 32.39
C GLN A 24 -0.19 -4.89 31.92
N SER A 25 -1.44 -5.09 32.35
CA SER A 25 -2.27 -6.20 31.86
C SER A 25 -2.74 -6.00 30.43
N PHE A 26 -2.81 -4.76 29.94
CA PHE A 26 -2.98 -4.51 28.52
C PHE A 26 -1.67 -4.88 27.81
N PRO A 27 -1.72 -5.75 26.78
CA PRO A 27 -0.55 -5.97 25.96
C PRO A 27 -0.05 -4.62 25.42
N ASN A 28 1.27 -4.42 25.44
CA ASN A 28 1.90 -3.25 24.83
C ASN A 28 1.78 -3.39 23.30
N GLU A 29 0.59 -3.08 22.78
CA GLU A 29 0.20 -3.10 21.37
C GLU A 29 0.82 -1.87 20.66
N THR A 30 2.13 -1.68 20.79
CA THR A 30 2.85 -0.78 19.90
C THR A 30 2.87 -1.45 18.54
N VAL A 31 1.98 -1.01 17.65
CA VAL A 31 1.95 -1.47 16.26
C VAL A 31 3.22 -0.96 15.58
N ASP A 32 4.14 -1.86 15.27
CA ASP A 32 5.31 -1.51 14.46
C ASP A 32 4.86 -1.28 13.03
N PHE A 33 4.86 0.00 12.61
CA PHE A 33 4.45 0.41 11.27
C PHE A 33 5.53 0.16 10.21
N ASN A 34 6.72 -0.31 10.57
CA ASN A 34 7.74 -0.68 9.59
C ASN A 34 7.48 -2.05 8.96
N GLU A 35 6.69 -2.91 9.59
CA GLU A 35 6.36 -4.23 9.04
C GLU A 35 5.10 -4.19 8.18
N PRO A 36 5.05 -4.90 7.04
CA PRO A 36 3.86 -4.93 6.20
C PRO A 36 2.72 -5.72 6.88
N HIS A 37 1.75 -5.01 7.46
CA HIS A 37 0.56 -5.63 8.06
C HIS A 37 -0.45 -5.98 6.99
N LEU A 38 -0.58 -7.28 6.69
CA LEU A 38 -1.56 -7.75 5.70
C LEU A 38 -2.99 -7.56 6.24
N ARG A 39 -3.90 -7.03 5.42
CA ARG A 39 -5.31 -6.90 5.78
C ARG A 39 -5.90 -8.30 6.04
N ARG A 40 -6.28 -8.57 7.29
CA ARG A 40 -6.89 -9.86 7.71
C ARG A 40 -8.09 -10.27 6.87
N SER A 41 -8.92 -9.31 6.42
CA SER A 41 -10.07 -9.58 5.55
C SER A 41 -9.69 -10.12 4.17
N LEU A 42 -8.47 -9.83 3.70
CA LEU A 42 -7.96 -10.28 2.40
C LEU A 42 -7.10 -11.54 2.50
N ALA A 43 -6.78 -12.03 3.71
CA ALA A 43 -5.86 -13.16 3.91
C ALA A 43 -6.29 -14.48 3.24
N ASN A 44 -7.59 -14.66 2.96
CA ASN A 44 -8.06 -15.86 2.24
C ASN A 44 -8.09 -15.65 0.72
N ILE A 45 -8.19 -14.41 0.25
CA ILE A 45 -8.40 -14.07 -1.17
C ILE A 45 -7.16 -13.45 -1.83
N TYR A 46 -6.12 -13.11 -1.05
CA TYR A 46 -4.86 -12.57 -1.57
C TYR A 46 -4.21 -13.41 -2.68
N PRO A 47 -4.19 -14.77 -2.66
CA PRO A 47 -3.51 -15.51 -3.72
C PRO A 47 -4.23 -15.36 -5.06
N LEU A 48 -5.56 -15.23 -5.03
CA LEU A 48 -6.37 -14.97 -6.21
C LEU A 48 -6.09 -13.57 -6.76
N PHE A 49 -6.05 -12.54 -5.92
CA PHE A 49 -5.70 -11.19 -6.35
C PHE A 49 -4.29 -11.13 -6.95
N LEU A 50 -3.32 -11.77 -6.30
CA LEU A 50 -1.95 -11.85 -6.78
C LEU A 50 -1.90 -12.52 -8.17
N PHE A 51 -2.60 -13.65 -8.33
CA PHE A 51 -2.66 -14.36 -9.61
C PHE A 51 -3.29 -13.50 -10.72
N ILE A 52 -4.43 -12.86 -10.45
CA ILE A 52 -5.11 -11.99 -11.43
C ILE A 52 -4.22 -10.80 -11.81
N TYR A 53 -3.55 -10.16 -10.85
CA TYR A 53 -2.66 -9.05 -11.13
C TYR A 53 -1.44 -9.48 -11.96
N ILE A 54 -0.85 -10.65 -11.69
CA ILE A 54 0.22 -11.19 -12.52
C ILE A 54 -0.26 -11.40 -13.96
N LEU A 55 -1.44 -12.01 -14.14
CA LEU A 55 -2.01 -12.19 -15.46
C LEU A 55 -2.28 -10.86 -16.17
N LEU A 56 -2.82 -9.87 -15.46
CA LEU A 56 -3.05 -8.53 -16.01
C LEU A 56 -1.73 -7.87 -16.46
N ILE A 57 -0.67 -7.99 -15.66
CA ILE A 57 0.64 -7.44 -15.99
C ILE A 57 1.19 -8.13 -17.23
N ILE A 58 1.15 -9.46 -17.30
CA ILE A 58 1.66 -10.24 -18.44
C ILE A 58 0.87 -9.93 -19.70
N CYS A 59 -0.46 -10.03 -19.65
CA CYS A 59 -1.32 -9.78 -20.81
C CYS A 59 -1.24 -8.32 -21.26
N GLY A 60 -1.25 -7.38 -20.31
CA GLY A 60 -1.14 -5.96 -20.57
C GLY A 60 0.20 -5.59 -21.20
N THR A 61 1.31 -6.07 -20.64
CA THR A 61 2.64 -5.80 -21.23
C THR A 61 2.79 -6.47 -22.59
N ALA A 62 2.46 -7.74 -22.73
CA ALA A 62 2.57 -8.46 -24.01
C ALA A 62 1.72 -7.81 -25.12
N GLY A 63 0.47 -7.43 -24.80
CA GLY A 63 -0.43 -6.77 -25.77
C GLY A 63 0.10 -5.42 -26.23
N ASN A 64 0.53 -4.57 -25.29
CA ASN A 64 1.06 -3.25 -25.64
C ASN A 64 2.40 -3.33 -26.37
N ILE A 65 3.30 -4.26 -26.01
CA ILE A 65 4.56 -4.50 -26.73
C ILE A 65 4.28 -4.99 -28.15
N CYS A 66 3.34 -5.93 -28.33
CA CYS A 66 2.96 -6.44 -29.65
C CYS A 66 2.42 -5.32 -30.54
N MET A 67 1.53 -4.47 -30.01
CA MET A 67 0.98 -3.31 -30.71
C MET A 67 2.09 -2.34 -31.15
N ILE A 68 2.98 -1.95 -30.23
CA ILE A 68 4.11 -1.05 -30.54
C ILE A 68 5.02 -1.68 -31.59
N GLY A 69 5.35 -2.97 -31.43
CA GLY A 69 6.19 -3.72 -32.37
C GLY A 69 5.59 -3.75 -33.78
N HIS A 70 4.28 -3.91 -33.90
CA HIS A 70 3.58 -3.87 -35.18
C HIS A 70 3.69 -2.50 -35.86
N ILE A 71 3.45 -1.42 -35.11
CA ILE A 71 3.54 -0.04 -35.60
C ILE A 71 4.96 0.29 -36.07
N VAL A 72 5.97 -0.07 -35.27
CA VAL A 72 7.39 0.17 -35.58
C VAL A 72 7.83 -0.63 -36.81
N ARG A 73 7.45 -1.91 -36.88
CA ARG A 73 7.83 -2.78 -38.01
C ARG A 73 7.15 -2.38 -39.32
N GLY A 74 5.92 -1.89 -39.24
CA GLY A 74 5.18 -1.35 -40.39
C GLY A 74 5.63 0.04 -40.85
N ARG A 75 6.54 0.70 -40.11
CA ARG A 75 6.89 2.12 -40.29
C ARG A 75 5.68 3.06 -40.34
N LEU A 76 4.61 2.67 -39.66
CA LEU A 76 3.32 3.39 -39.62
C LEU A 76 3.38 4.65 -38.72
N PHE A 77 4.52 4.95 -38.12
CA PHE A 77 4.74 6.11 -37.24
C PHE A 77 4.56 7.46 -37.94
N GLN A 78 4.48 7.49 -39.28
CA GLN A 78 4.23 8.70 -40.05
C GLN A 78 2.78 9.20 -39.93
N ASP A 79 1.85 8.31 -39.58
CA ASP A 79 0.47 8.69 -39.32
C ASP A 79 0.31 9.26 -37.89
N PRO A 80 -0.34 10.42 -37.71
CA PRO A 80 -0.52 11.03 -36.40
C PRO A 80 -1.30 10.11 -35.44
N THR A 81 -2.22 9.30 -35.96
CA THR A 81 -2.97 8.29 -35.20
C THR A 81 -2.04 7.22 -34.61
N CYS A 82 -1.06 6.74 -35.38
CA CYS A 82 -0.12 5.73 -34.93
C CYS A 82 0.85 6.28 -33.88
N ALA A 83 1.23 7.55 -33.96
CA ALA A 83 2.00 8.22 -32.92
C ALA A 83 1.22 8.30 -31.59
N PHE A 84 -0.09 8.60 -31.64
CA PHE A 84 -0.95 8.58 -30.46
C PHE A 84 -1.10 7.18 -29.85
N LEU A 85 -1.25 6.15 -30.70
CA LEU A 85 -1.30 4.75 -30.25
C LEU A 85 0.00 4.30 -29.58
N MET A 86 1.16 4.70 -30.11
CA MET A 86 2.44 4.44 -29.45
C MET A 86 2.53 5.08 -28.08
N ASN A 87 2.09 6.35 -27.95
CA ASN A 87 2.06 7.03 -26.67
C ASN A 87 1.16 6.30 -25.64
N ILE A 88 -0.05 5.92 -26.05
CA ILE A 88 -0.94 5.09 -25.20
C ILE A 88 -0.26 3.78 -24.80
N GLY A 89 0.39 3.11 -25.76
CA GLY A 89 1.10 1.86 -25.50
C GLY A 89 2.18 2.01 -24.44
N VAL A 90 2.98 3.08 -24.51
CA VAL A 90 4.02 3.37 -23.52
C VAL A 90 3.41 3.69 -22.15
N CYS A 91 2.35 4.50 -22.09
CA CYS A 91 1.64 4.78 -20.85
C CYS A 91 1.09 3.50 -20.20
N ASN A 92 0.50 2.60 -20.98
CA ASN A 92 0.00 1.32 -20.48
C ASN A 92 1.13 0.45 -19.93
N LEU A 93 2.32 0.46 -20.53
CA LEU A 93 3.48 -0.26 -20.00
C LEU A 93 3.91 0.29 -18.63
N LEU A 94 3.92 1.62 -18.47
CA LEU A 94 4.22 2.26 -17.19
C LEU A 94 3.18 1.88 -16.13
N ILE A 95 1.89 1.93 -16.47
CA ILE A 95 0.81 1.57 -15.55
C ILE A 95 0.89 0.09 -15.15
N CYS A 96 1.08 -0.83 -16.11
CA CYS A 96 1.20 -2.26 -15.82
C CYS A 96 2.43 -2.57 -14.96
N LEU A 97 3.58 -1.93 -15.20
CA LEU A 97 4.81 -2.27 -14.50
C LEU A 97 4.99 -1.56 -13.15
N LEU A 98 4.47 -0.35 -12.99
CA LEU A 98 4.66 0.46 -11.78
C LEU A 98 3.38 0.54 -10.96
N VAL A 99 2.27 0.95 -11.58
CA VAL A 99 1.03 1.20 -10.84
C VAL A 99 0.39 -0.11 -10.38
N ALA A 100 0.34 -1.14 -11.23
CA ALA A 100 -0.29 -2.42 -10.87
C ALA A 100 0.34 -3.11 -9.64
N PRO A 101 1.67 -3.28 -9.53
CA PRO A 101 2.27 -3.90 -8.33
C PRO A 101 2.11 -3.03 -7.08
N ILE A 102 2.16 -1.70 -7.22
CA ILE A 102 1.96 -0.80 -6.07
C ILE A 102 0.51 -0.82 -5.61
N SER A 103 -0.46 -0.80 -6.53
CA SER A 103 -1.89 -0.96 -6.22
C SER A 103 -2.18 -2.29 -5.53
N LEU A 104 -1.55 -3.39 -5.97
CA LEU A 104 -1.63 -4.67 -5.28
C LEU A 104 -1.10 -4.56 -3.85
N ALA A 105 0.06 -3.92 -3.66
CA ALA A 105 0.63 -3.74 -2.34
C ALA A 105 -0.26 -2.86 -1.43
N ILE A 106 -0.87 -1.79 -1.95
CA ILE A 106 -1.81 -0.92 -1.20
C ILE A 106 -3.09 -1.69 -0.82
N LEU A 107 -3.56 -2.58 -1.69
CA LEU A 107 -4.71 -3.44 -1.40
C LEU A 107 -4.40 -4.46 -0.30
N LEU A 108 -3.21 -5.06 -0.34
CA LEU A 108 -2.81 -6.12 0.59
C LEU A 108 -2.37 -5.57 1.94
N ILE A 109 -1.62 -4.47 1.94
CA ILE A 109 -0.97 -3.91 3.12
C ILE A 109 -1.87 -2.82 3.73
N GLN A 110 -2.14 -2.91 5.01
CA GLN A 110 -2.96 -1.94 5.74
C GLN A 110 -2.18 -0.65 6.07
N ASN A 111 -0.85 -0.72 6.13
CA ASN A 111 0.03 0.42 6.35
C ASN A 111 0.78 0.84 5.06
N TRP A 112 1.34 2.05 5.07
CA TRP A 112 2.08 2.61 3.95
C TRP A 112 3.60 2.57 4.23
N ILE A 113 4.31 1.64 3.58
CA ILE A 113 5.77 1.46 3.76
C ILE A 113 6.64 2.03 2.63
N PHE A 114 6.03 2.44 1.51
CA PHE A 114 6.75 2.84 0.28
C PHE A 114 7.31 4.28 0.30
N GLY A 115 7.17 4.99 1.43
CA GLY A 115 7.65 6.37 1.61
C GLY A 115 6.75 7.45 1.00
N SER A 116 7.02 8.72 1.33
CA SER A 116 6.14 9.85 0.99
C SER A 116 6.04 10.14 -0.51
N PHE A 117 7.10 9.90 -1.30
CA PHE A 117 7.07 10.15 -2.74
C PHE A 117 6.00 9.30 -3.44
N LEU A 118 6.05 7.98 -3.24
CA LEU A 118 5.08 7.05 -3.84
C LEU A 118 3.65 7.29 -3.32
N CYS A 119 3.51 7.82 -2.10
CA CYS A 119 2.21 8.12 -1.50
C CYS A 119 1.41 9.13 -2.32
N TYR A 120 2.07 10.16 -2.86
CA TYR A 120 1.45 11.15 -3.73
C TYR A 120 1.51 10.78 -5.20
N PHE A 121 2.61 10.15 -5.62
CA PHE A 121 2.85 9.86 -7.03
C PHE A 121 1.90 8.79 -7.60
N VAL A 122 1.57 7.77 -6.81
CA VAL A 122 0.72 6.66 -7.28
C VAL A 122 -0.70 7.12 -7.62
N PRO A 123 -1.42 7.87 -6.76
CA PRO A 123 -2.72 8.44 -7.11
C PRO A 123 -2.69 9.42 -8.28
N MET A 124 -1.57 10.06 -8.56
CA MET A 124 -1.44 11.00 -9.69
C MET A 124 -1.19 10.30 -11.04
N LEU A 125 -0.65 9.09 -11.01
CA LEU A 125 -0.40 8.29 -12.21
C LEU A 125 -1.61 7.45 -12.66
N GLN A 126 -2.56 7.22 -11.76
CA GLN A 126 -3.72 6.36 -11.97
C GLN A 126 -4.92 7.16 -12.51
#